data_AF-A0A8T4LJM9-F1
#
_entry.id   AF-A0A8T4LJM9-F1
#
_cell.length_a   1.000
_cell.length_b   1.000
_cell.length_c   1.000
_cell.angle_alpha   90.00
_cell.angle_beta   90.00
_cell.angle_gamma   90.00
#
_symmetry.space_group_name_H-M   'P 1'
#
loop_
_entity.id
_entity.type
_entity.pdbx_description
1 polymer ?
#
loop_
_entity_poly.entity_id
_entity_poly.type
_entity_poly.pdbx_seq_one_letter_code
_entity_poly.pdbx_strand_id
1 'polypeptide(L)'
;MTDIFDQKILCGKCNSKMEKSEISKNGFIFRTVVCSNGKCNEKIIHPADESEYNKFINLRNKEFKVKMRLVGNSYAVSIPMEIVNFMNEQQKKMNEMVKLSFENMGRLSLNFNTPSLNGNPNARVIKSREIKILKDGKFVHARQFSDSAHPEKNRNQIIKKNINAIIKKNIEDDR
;
A
#
# COMPACT_ATOMS: atom_id res chain seq x y z
N MET A 1 10.57 4.89 29.41
CA MET A 1 11.76 4.38 28.71
C MET A 1 12.34 5.55 27.94
N THR A 2 13.63 5.86 28.11
CA THR A 2 14.30 6.98 27.42
C THR A 2 14.48 6.66 25.95
N ASP A 3 14.10 7.59 25.06
CA ASP A 3 14.26 7.42 23.61
C ASP A 3 15.71 7.77 23.21
N ILE A 4 16.26 7.08 22.21
CA ILE A 4 17.59 7.35 21.66
C ILE A 4 17.67 8.80 21.14
N PHE A 5 16.54 9.35 20.68
CA PHE A 5 16.46 10.72 20.19
C PHE A 5 16.31 11.78 21.28
N ASP A 6 16.16 11.41 22.55
CA ASP A 6 16.14 12.39 23.66
C ASP A 6 17.53 12.93 23.99
N GLN A 7 18.57 12.19 23.60
CA GLN A 7 19.96 12.58 23.79
C GLN A 7 20.47 13.47 22.65
N LYS A 8 21.56 14.21 22.91
CA LYS A 8 22.24 15.01 21.88
C LYS A 8 22.97 14.07 20.92
N ILE A 9 22.46 13.96 19.69
CA ILE A 9 23.08 13.17 18.63
C ILE A 9 23.99 14.08 17.79
N LEU A 10 25.23 13.65 17.61
CA LEU A 10 26.21 14.29 16.73
C LEU A 10 26.32 13.49 15.44
N CYS A 11 26.48 14.18 14.31
CA CYS A 11 26.72 13.53 13.03
C CYS A 11 28.13 12.93 12.99
N GLY A 12 28.26 11.65 12.64
CA GLY A 12 29.56 10.95 12.61
C GLY A 12 30.56 11.49 11.58
N LYS A 13 30.10 12.27 10.59
CA LYS A 13 30.96 12.83 9.51
C LYS A 13 31.44 14.24 9.77
N CYS A 14 30.64 15.06 10.44
CA CYS A 14 30.97 16.48 10.64
C CYS A 14 30.91 16.94 12.10
N ASN A 15 30.60 16.03 13.04
CA ASN A 15 30.44 16.28 14.47
C ASN A 15 29.47 17.42 14.83
N SER A 16 28.66 17.88 13.88
CA SER A 16 27.63 18.88 14.14
C SER A 16 26.43 18.23 14.82
N LYS A 17 25.71 19.03 15.61
CA LYS A 17 24.49 18.60 16.30
C LYS A 17 23.40 18.34 15.27
N MET A 18 22.77 17.17 15.34
CA MET A 18 21.64 16.84 14.47
C MET A 18 20.33 17.40 15.04
N GLU A 19 19.42 17.78 14.15
CA GLU A 19 18.10 18.32 14.47
C GLU A 19 17.02 17.27 14.24
N LYS A 20 16.00 17.27 15.11
CA LYS A 20 14.85 16.38 14.99
C LYS A 20 13.96 16.86 13.83
N SER A 21 13.59 15.95 12.96
CA SER A 21 12.65 16.19 11.87
C SER A 21 11.72 15.00 11.65
N GLU A 22 10.61 15.25 11.01
CA GLU A 22 9.66 14.21 10.62
C GLU A 22 9.70 14.00 9.11
N ILE A 23 9.76 12.74 8.67
CA ILE A 23 9.69 12.39 7.25
C ILE A 23 8.47 11.52 7.05
N SER A 24 7.58 11.92 6.13
CA SER A 24 6.44 11.09 5.73
C SER A 24 6.82 10.20 4.55
N LYS A 25 6.62 8.88 4.66
CA LYS A 25 6.78 7.94 3.54
C LYS A 25 5.63 6.93 3.55
N ASN A 26 4.89 6.84 2.44
CA ASN A 26 3.72 5.96 2.28
C ASN A 26 2.64 6.12 3.37
N GLY A 27 2.45 7.34 3.88
CA GLY A 27 1.50 7.62 4.95
C GLY A 27 1.99 7.27 6.36
N PHE A 28 3.21 6.74 6.48
CA PHE A 28 3.88 6.52 7.76
C PHE A 28 4.75 7.74 8.10
N ILE A 29 4.68 8.21 9.34
CA ILE A 29 5.49 9.34 9.84
C ILE A 29 6.68 8.75 10.57
N PHE A 30 7.88 9.04 10.08
CA PHE A 30 9.13 8.61 10.69
C PHE A 30 9.70 9.73 11.53
N ARG A 31 10.09 9.40 12.75
CA ARG A 31 10.98 10.26 13.52
C ARG A 31 12.37 10.11 12.93
N THR A 32 12.98 11.24 12.59
CA THR A 32 14.31 11.28 11.99
C THR A 32 15.15 12.36 12.65
N VAL A 33 16.46 12.21 12.58
CA VAL A 33 17.39 13.30 12.87
C VAL A 33 18.21 13.59 11.63
N VAL A 34 18.33 14.88 11.32
CA VAL A 34 19.01 15.38 10.12
C VAL A 34 20.15 16.28 10.54
N CYS A 35 21.28 16.14 9.85
CA CYS A 35 22.42 17.00 10.06
C CYS A 35 22.15 18.42 9.54
N SER A 36 22.34 19.45 10.37
CA SER A 36 22.13 20.86 9.99
C SER A 36 23.23 21.43 9.09
N ASN A 37 24.36 20.74 8.97
CA ASN A 37 25.48 21.21 8.18
C ASN A 37 25.23 21.01 6.68
N GLY A 38 25.19 22.08 5.88
CA GLY A 38 24.90 22.03 4.44
C GLY A 38 25.88 21.22 3.58
N LYS A 39 27.04 20.81 4.12
CA LYS A 39 27.97 19.89 3.45
C LYS A 39 27.65 18.41 3.72
N CYS A 40 26.80 18.10 4.69
CA CYS A 40 26.48 16.75 5.12
C CYS A 40 24.96 16.54 5.20
N ASN A 41 24.40 15.79 4.25
CA ASN A 41 22.97 15.46 4.18
C ASN A 41 22.65 14.11 4.84
N GLU A 42 23.34 13.76 5.93
CA GLU A 42 23.10 12.51 6.64
C GLU A 42 21.77 12.56 7.41
N LYS A 43 20.99 11.48 7.30
CA LYS A 43 19.69 11.34 7.95
C LYS A 43 19.65 9.98 8.65
N ILE A 44 19.22 9.98 9.90
CA ILE A 44 19.08 8.76 10.69
C ILE A 44 17.61 8.61 11.03
N ILE A 45 17.05 7.45 10.71
CA ILE A 45 15.66 7.08 11.02
C ILE A 45 15.66 6.37 12.37
N HIS A 46 14.61 6.58 13.17
CA HIS A 46 14.47 5.85 14.43
C HIS A 46 14.36 4.34 14.16
N PRO A 47 15.17 3.48 14.80
CA PRO A 47 15.22 2.05 14.49
C PRO A 47 13.90 1.31 14.79
N ALA A 48 13.13 1.76 15.79
CA ALA A 48 11.81 1.18 16.06
C ALA A 48 10.81 1.50 14.92
N ASP A 49 10.83 2.73 14.41
CA ASP A 49 9.92 3.18 13.34
C ASP A 49 10.26 2.46 12.03
N GLU A 50 11.56 2.23 11.76
CA GLU A 50 12.01 1.43 10.63
C GLU A 50 11.57 -0.04 10.73
N SER A 51 11.67 -0.64 11.93
CA SER A 51 11.21 -2.01 12.17
C SER A 51 9.70 -2.15 11.93
N GLU A 52 8.90 -1.22 12.45
CA GLU A 52 7.45 -1.21 12.26
C GLU A 52 7.07 -1.04 10.78
N TYR A 53 7.75 -0.14 10.08
CA TYR A 53 7.51 0.06 8.66
C TYR A 53 7.86 -1.17 7.81
N ASN A 54 8.93 -1.89 8.16
CA ASN A 54 9.27 -3.15 7.49
C ASN A 54 8.19 -4.21 7.73
N LYS A 55 7.63 -4.30 8.95
CA LYS A 55 6.47 -5.16 9.23
C LYS A 55 5.26 -4.77 8.39
N PHE A 56 4.98 -3.47 8.23
CA PHE A 56 3.90 -2.98 7.37
C PHE A 56 4.09 -3.40 5.90
N ILE A 57 5.29 -3.23 5.34
CA ILE A 57 5.58 -3.65 3.96
C ILE A 57 5.35 -5.15 3.80
N ASN A 58 5.86 -5.94 4.75
CA ASN A 58 5.72 -7.40 4.71
C ASN A 58 4.25 -7.82 4.74
N LEU A 59 3.45 -7.21 5.62
CA LEU A 59 2.01 -7.44 5.69
C LEU A 59 1.27 -7.02 4.42
N ARG A 60 1.61 -5.85 3.88
CA ARG A 60 1.01 -5.33 2.65
C ARG A 60 1.26 -6.22 1.43
N ASN A 61 2.44 -6.82 1.34
CA ASN A 61 2.82 -7.68 0.23
C ASN A 61 2.36 -9.14 0.42
N LYS A 62 1.83 -9.50 1.59
CA LYS A 62 1.39 -10.85 1.91
C LYS A 62 -0.04 -11.07 1.40
N GLU A 63 -0.22 -12.12 0.61
CA GLU A 63 -1.55 -12.56 0.18
C GLU A 63 -2.16 -13.49 1.22
N PHE A 64 -3.37 -13.16 1.69
CA PHE A 64 -4.11 -13.98 2.63
C PHE A 64 -5.25 -14.72 1.90
N LYS A 65 -5.20 -16.05 1.92
CA LYS A 65 -6.29 -16.89 1.42
C LYS A 65 -7.19 -17.27 2.60
N VAL A 66 -8.39 -16.75 2.61
CA VAL A 66 -9.38 -16.94 3.69
C VAL A 66 -10.62 -17.64 3.15
N LYS A 67 -11.22 -18.50 3.98
CA LYS A 67 -12.46 -19.21 3.62
C LYS A 67 -13.67 -18.36 3.99
N MET A 68 -14.64 -18.30 3.08
CA MET A 68 -15.97 -17.76 3.39
C MET A 68 -16.73 -18.78 4.24
N ARG A 69 -17.47 -18.30 5.24
CA ARG A 69 -18.36 -19.12 6.07
C ARG A 69 -19.77 -18.56 5.99
N LEU A 70 -20.76 -19.44 5.94
CA LEU A 70 -22.16 -19.05 6.06
C LEU A 70 -22.48 -18.75 7.53
N VAL A 71 -23.09 -17.60 7.79
CA VAL A 71 -23.52 -17.16 9.12
C VAL A 71 -24.92 -16.56 8.98
N GLY A 72 -25.93 -17.30 9.45
CA GLY A 72 -27.33 -16.94 9.21
C GLY A 72 -27.62 -16.84 7.71
N ASN A 73 -28.16 -15.69 7.28
CA ASN A 73 -28.49 -15.39 5.89
C ASN A 73 -27.38 -14.62 5.16
N SER A 74 -26.14 -14.69 5.63
CA SER A 74 -25.02 -13.92 5.09
C SER A 74 -23.73 -14.71 5.06
N TYR A 75 -22.78 -14.29 4.23
CA TYR A 75 -21.42 -14.83 4.26
C TYR A 75 -20.52 -13.94 5.10
N ALA A 76 -19.71 -14.57 5.94
CA ALA A 76 -18.64 -13.92 6.70
C ALA A 76 -17.28 -14.32 6.13
N VAL A 77 -16.35 -13.36 6.15
CA VAL A 77 -14.94 -13.57 5.83
C VAL A 77 -14.14 -13.35 7.11
N SER A 78 -13.37 -14.35 7.52
CA SER A 78 -12.48 -14.19 8.68
C SER A 78 -11.27 -13.34 8.31
N ILE A 79 -11.06 -12.25 9.03
CA ILE A 79 -9.88 -11.39 8.86
C ILE A 79 -8.75 -11.96 9.75
N PRO A 80 -7.57 -12.27 9.19
CA PRO A 80 -6.45 -12.77 9.98
C PRO A 80 -6.07 -11.81 11.11
N MET A 81 -5.82 -12.36 12.30
CA MET A 81 -5.51 -11.59 13.50
C MET A 81 -4.24 -10.73 13.34
N GLU A 82 -3.31 -11.15 12.50
CA GLU A 82 -2.11 -10.37 12.14
C GLU A 82 -2.48 -8.99 11.55
N ILE A 83 -3.51 -8.93 10.70
CA ILE A 83 -4.00 -7.67 10.11
C ILE A 83 -4.63 -6.81 11.20
N VAL A 84 -5.47 -7.41 12.05
CA VAL A 84 -6.17 -6.71 13.14
C VAL A 84 -5.17 -6.14 14.15
N ASN A 85 -4.17 -6.92 14.54
CA ASN A 85 -3.11 -6.48 15.47
C ASN A 85 -2.32 -5.32 14.89
N PHE A 86 -1.93 -5.41 13.61
CA PHE A 86 -1.25 -4.30 12.94
C PHE A 86 -2.11 -3.02 12.93
N MET A 87 -3.39 -3.14 12.62
CA MET A 87 -4.29 -1.98 12.62
C MET A 87 -4.44 -1.38 14.03
N ASN A 88 -4.49 -2.20 15.08
CA ASN A 88 -4.58 -1.76 16.47
C ASN A 88 -3.28 -1.12 16.97
N GLU A 89 -2.12 -1.64 16.56
CA GLU A 89 -0.80 -1.05 16.89
C GLU A 89 -0.69 0.36 16.30
N GLN A 90 -1.16 0.54 15.07
CA GLN A 90 -1.15 1.84 14.38
C GLN A 90 -2.24 2.79 14.88
N GLN A 91 -3.42 2.26 15.24
CA GLN A 91 -4.55 3.04 15.71
C GLN A 91 -4.94 2.57 17.11
N LYS A 92 -4.47 3.31 18.11
CA LYS A 92 -4.86 3.14 19.52
C LYS A 92 -6.38 3.11 19.78
N LYS A 93 -7.21 3.50 18.81
CA LYS A 93 -8.69 3.44 18.82
C LYS A 93 -9.25 3.16 17.42
N MET A 94 -9.21 1.91 16.97
CA MET A 94 -9.98 1.49 15.79
C MET A 94 -11.42 1.23 16.22
N ASN A 95 -12.40 1.81 15.50
CA ASN A 95 -13.79 1.40 15.66
C ASN A 95 -13.98 0.04 14.97
N GLU A 96 -14.71 -0.88 15.61
CA GLU A 96 -15.00 -2.22 15.08
C GLU A 96 -15.92 -2.21 13.84
N MET A 97 -16.38 -1.02 13.42
CA MET A 97 -17.24 -0.84 12.25
C MET A 97 -16.45 -0.73 10.95
N VAL A 98 -16.85 -1.55 9.97
CA VAL A 98 -16.29 -1.57 8.62
C VAL A 98 -17.35 -1.19 7.59
N LYS A 99 -16.92 -0.47 6.55
CA LYS A 99 -17.74 -0.18 5.36
C LYS A 99 -17.40 -1.19 4.27
N LEU A 100 -18.42 -1.83 3.73
CA LEU A 100 -18.31 -2.75 2.60
C LEU A 100 -18.78 -2.04 1.33
N SER A 101 -18.03 -2.20 0.23
CA SER A 101 -18.39 -1.60 -1.05
C SER A 101 -18.07 -2.55 -2.19
N PHE A 102 -19.05 -2.80 -3.05
CA PHE A 102 -18.87 -3.53 -4.29
C PHE A 102 -18.29 -2.59 -5.34
N GLU A 103 -17.04 -2.80 -5.73
CA GLU A 103 -16.35 -1.89 -6.66
C GLU A 103 -16.60 -2.27 -8.12
N ASN A 104 -16.40 -3.55 -8.45
CA ASN A 104 -16.60 -4.09 -9.78
C ASN A 104 -16.78 -5.61 -9.71
N MET A 105 -17.18 -6.22 -10.82
CA MET A 105 -17.34 -7.67 -10.91
C MET A 105 -16.09 -8.40 -10.40
N GLY A 106 -16.27 -9.24 -9.37
CA GLY A 106 -15.20 -10.01 -8.72
C GLY A 106 -14.39 -9.25 -7.66
N ARG A 107 -14.76 -8.00 -7.31
CA ARG A 107 -14.06 -7.21 -6.30
C ARG A 107 -15.00 -6.58 -5.29
N LEU A 108 -14.78 -6.94 -4.03
CA LEU A 108 -15.40 -6.34 -2.86
C LEU A 108 -14.30 -5.65 -2.04
N SER A 109 -14.55 -4.42 -1.60
CA SER A 109 -13.61 -3.66 -0.78
C SER A 109 -14.16 -3.50 0.63
N LEU A 110 -13.27 -3.69 1.61
CA LEU A 110 -13.50 -3.45 3.04
C LEU A 110 -12.70 -2.22 3.45
N ASN A 111 -13.41 -1.21 3.98
CA ASN A 111 -12.81 0.02 4.48
C ASN A 111 -13.09 0.15 5.98
N PHE A 112 -12.04 0.14 6.78
CA PHE A 112 -12.14 0.37 8.22
C PHE A 112 -12.35 1.85 8.49
N ASN A 113 -13.34 2.20 9.30
CA ASN A 113 -13.67 3.60 9.60
C ASN A 113 -12.67 4.15 10.61
N THR A 114 -11.51 4.58 10.11
CA THR A 114 -10.46 5.12 10.97
C THR A 114 -10.75 6.59 11.30
N PRO A 115 -10.84 6.98 12.58
CA PRO A 115 -11.17 8.35 12.96
C PRO A 115 -10.14 9.38 12.47
N SER A 116 -8.90 8.97 12.20
CA SER A 116 -7.84 9.83 11.67
C SER A 116 -7.84 10.03 10.14
N LEU A 117 -8.63 9.25 9.36
CA LEU A 117 -8.78 9.46 7.91
C LEU A 117 -10.08 10.18 7.52
N ASN A 118 -10.96 10.49 8.47
CA ASN A 118 -12.13 11.36 8.22
C ASN A 118 -11.76 12.85 8.00
N GLY A 119 -10.49 13.15 7.70
CA GLY A 119 -10.03 14.52 7.51
C GLY A 119 -8.68 14.71 6.83
N ASN A 120 -8.15 13.74 6.07
CA ASN A 120 -7.03 14.04 5.18
C ASN A 120 -7.44 13.89 3.70
N PRO A 121 -7.90 14.98 3.04
CA PRO A 121 -8.20 14.97 1.61
C PRO A 121 -6.98 14.63 0.74
N ASN A 122 -5.76 14.59 1.32
CA ASN A 122 -4.50 14.29 0.64
C ASN A 122 -4.00 12.85 0.87
N ALA A 123 -4.82 11.92 1.37
CA ALA A 123 -4.42 10.52 1.43
C ALA A 123 -4.08 10.01 0.02
N ARG A 124 -2.87 9.48 -0.18
CA ARG A 124 -2.43 8.93 -1.48
C ARG A 124 -3.24 7.69 -1.82
N VAL A 125 -4.07 7.79 -2.85
CA VAL A 125 -4.90 6.72 -3.38
C VAL A 125 -4.20 6.14 -4.61
N ILE A 126 -3.71 4.91 -4.48
CA ILE A 126 -3.21 4.13 -5.61
C ILE A 126 -4.30 3.14 -6.04
N LYS A 127 -4.83 3.27 -7.24
CA LYS A 127 -5.79 2.33 -7.84
C LYS A 127 -5.15 1.64 -9.04
N SER A 128 -5.22 0.32 -9.06
CA SER A 128 -5.04 -0.48 -10.26
C SER A 128 -6.39 -1.09 -10.65
N ARG A 129 -6.74 -0.97 -11.93
CA ARG A 129 -7.98 -1.51 -12.48
C ARG A 129 -7.68 -2.23 -13.79
N GLU A 130 -8.17 -3.44 -13.94
CA GLU A 130 -8.24 -4.13 -15.23
C GLU A 130 -9.61 -3.92 -15.83
N ILE A 131 -9.66 -3.44 -17.07
CA ILE A 131 -10.89 -3.14 -17.81
C ILE A 131 -10.83 -3.90 -19.14
N LYS A 132 -11.91 -4.58 -19.50
CA LYS A 132 -12.10 -5.11 -20.87
C LYS A 132 -12.80 -4.03 -21.69
N ILE A 133 -12.16 -3.59 -22.76
CA ILE A 133 -12.68 -2.56 -23.66
C ILE A 133 -13.03 -3.24 -24.99
N LEU A 134 -14.23 -3.00 -25.49
CA LEU A 134 -14.64 -3.43 -26.83
C LEU A 134 -14.15 -2.37 -27.83
N LYS A 135 -13.21 -2.73 -28.70
CA LYS A 135 -12.69 -1.84 -29.75
C LYS A 135 -12.68 -2.60 -31.07
N ASP A 136 -13.30 -2.03 -32.10
CA ASP A 136 -13.39 -2.61 -33.46
C ASP A 136 -13.94 -4.06 -33.45
N GLY A 137 -14.97 -4.31 -32.64
CA GLY A 137 -15.58 -5.64 -32.50
C GLY A 137 -14.76 -6.67 -31.73
N LYS A 138 -13.59 -6.31 -31.17
CA LYS A 138 -12.72 -7.22 -30.40
C LYS A 138 -12.53 -6.73 -28.97
N PHE A 139 -12.56 -7.65 -28.01
CA PHE A 139 -12.27 -7.34 -26.60
C PHE A 139 -10.77 -7.22 -26.37
N VAL A 140 -10.34 -6.07 -25.85
CA VAL A 140 -8.96 -5.80 -25.48
C VAL A 140 -8.88 -5.56 -23.98
N HIS A 141 -7.90 -6.18 -23.33
CA HIS A 141 -7.65 -5.98 -21.90
C HIS A 141 -6.79 -4.73 -21.72
N ALA A 142 -7.22 -3.82 -20.86
CA ALA A 142 -6.46 -2.64 -20.48
C ALA A 142 -6.22 -2.63 -18.97
N ARG A 143 -4.98 -2.38 -18.55
CA ARG A 143 -4.61 -2.07 -17.17
C ARG A 143 -4.52 -0.57 -17.01
N GLN A 144 -5.36 -0.01 -16.15
CA GLN A 144 -5.27 1.36 -15.71
C GLN A 144 -4.60 1.41 -14.35
N PHE A 145 -3.57 2.23 -14.23
CA PHE A 145 -2.90 2.55 -12.97
C PHE A 145 -3.08 4.04 -12.68
N SER A 146 -3.59 4.37 -11.50
CA SER A 146 -3.75 5.74 -11.04
C SER A 146 -3.18 5.90 -9.64
N ASP A 147 -2.49 7.00 -9.40
CA ASP A 147 -1.87 7.39 -8.13
C ASP A 147 -2.19 8.86 -7.86
N SER A 148 -2.93 9.15 -6.78
CA SER A 148 -3.37 10.52 -6.50
C SER A 148 -2.23 11.45 -6.07
N ALA A 149 -1.09 10.93 -5.60
CA ALA A 149 0.06 11.75 -5.22
C ALA A 149 1.02 12.02 -6.39
N HIS A 150 0.91 11.24 -7.47
CA HIS A 150 1.71 11.40 -8.69
C HIS A 150 0.83 11.24 -9.93
N PRO A 151 -0.08 12.19 -10.21
CA PRO A 151 -0.98 12.11 -11.35
C PRO A 151 -0.25 11.95 -12.69
N GLU A 152 0.97 12.47 -12.78
CA GLU A 152 1.87 12.35 -13.94
C GLU A 152 2.31 10.91 -14.24
N LYS A 153 2.24 10.00 -13.26
CA LYS A 153 2.60 8.59 -13.42
C LYS A 153 1.39 7.70 -13.75
N ASN A 154 0.20 8.30 -13.87
CA ASN A 154 -1.01 7.57 -14.24
C ASN A 154 -0.87 7.04 -15.67
N ARG A 155 -1.05 5.73 -15.85
CA ARG A 155 -0.84 5.07 -17.13
C ARG A 155 -1.91 4.05 -17.43
N ASN A 156 -2.31 4.02 -18.69
CA ASN A 156 -3.20 3.01 -19.24
C ASN A 156 -2.36 2.13 -20.18
N GLN A 157 -2.17 0.87 -19.82
CA GLN A 157 -1.51 -0.13 -20.67
C GLN A 157 -2.56 -1.01 -21.33
N ILE A 158 -2.62 -0.97 -22.66
CA ILE A 158 -3.45 -1.87 -23.44
C ILE A 158 -2.66 -3.16 -23.66
N ILE A 159 -3.10 -4.25 -23.05
CA ILE A 159 -2.55 -5.59 -23.26
C ILE A 159 -3.19 -6.13 -24.54
N LYS A 160 -2.52 -5.95 -25.68
CA LYS A 160 -2.85 -6.71 -26.89
C LYS A 160 -2.42 -8.16 -26.67
N LYS A 161 -3.36 -9.07 -26.41
CA LYS A 161 -3.08 -10.50 -26.58
C LYS A 161 -2.84 -10.73 -28.07
N ASN A 162 -1.60 -11.06 -28.46
CA ASN A 162 -1.31 -11.54 -29.80
C ASN A 162 -2.01 -12.90 -29.98
N ILE A 163 -3.16 -12.90 -30.64
CA ILE A 163 -3.94 -14.11 -30.95
C ILE A 163 -3.16 -15.05 -31.89
N ASN A 164 -2.19 -14.52 -32.65
CA ASN A 164 -1.42 -15.30 -33.63
C ASN A 164 -0.45 -16.33 -33.02
N ALA A 165 -0.12 -16.25 -31.73
CA ALA A 165 0.73 -17.24 -31.07
C ALA A 165 -0.03 -18.49 -30.57
N ILE A 166 -1.35 -18.38 -30.37
CA ILE A 166 -2.19 -19.50 -29.90
C ILE A 166 -2.56 -20.42 -31.08
N ILE A 167 -2.74 -19.84 -32.27
CA ILE A 167 -3.11 -20.62 -33.47
C ILE A 167 -1.94 -21.46 -34.00
N LYS A 168 -0.68 -21.00 -33.87
CA LYS A 168 0.48 -21.80 -34.30
C LYS A 168 0.77 -23.01 -33.41
N LYS A 169 0.57 -22.89 -32.09
CA LYS A 169 0.75 -24.04 -31.17
C LYS A 169 -0.26 -25.16 -31.42
N ASN A 170 -1.52 -24.80 -31.67
CA ASN A 170 -2.57 -25.80 -31.92
C ASN A 170 -2.50 -26.47 -33.31
N ILE A 171 -1.59 -26.04 -34.19
CA ILE A 171 -1.39 -26.67 -35.52
C ILE A 171 -0.14 -27.56 -35.52
N GLU A 172 0.81 -27.35 -34.61
CA GLU A 172 2.01 -28.19 -34.48
C GLU A 172 1.80 -29.41 -33.57
N ASP A 173 0.85 -29.36 -32.63
CA ASP A 173 0.53 -30.50 -31.75
C ASP A 173 -0.45 -31.53 -32.39
N ASP A 174 -0.99 -31.24 -33.58
CA ASP A 174 -1.94 -32.09 -34.35
C ASP A 174 -1.33 -32.65 -35.66
N ARG A 175 0.01 -32.72 -35.78
CA ARG A 175 0.73 -33.37 -36.90
C ARG A 175 1.71 -34.44 -36.45
#